data_AF-A0ABD1SCY3-F1
#
_entry.id   AF-A0ABD1SCY3-F1
#
_cell.length_a   1.000
_cell.length_b   1.000
_cell.length_c   1.000
_cell.angle_alpha   90.00
_cell.angle_beta   90.00
_cell.angle_gamma   90.00
#
_symmetry.space_group_name_H-M   'P 1'
#
loop_
_entity.id
_entity.type
_entity.pdbx_description
1 polymer ?
#
loop_
_entity_poly.entity_id
_entity_poly.type
_entity_poly.pdbx_seq_one_letter_code
_entity_poly.pdbx_strand_id
1 'polypeptide(L)'
;MIFIKEEFEVKETQLEVLAGILNLCALVGSLCAGRTSDYIGFALMIAPVYAAEISSPKTRGFLSSLPEIGISIGILLGYISNNLFAKLTLKLGWRMMLGIAAIPSLMLAIGILKMPESPRWLIMKGRIGEAKKIMYKVCDDEEEAQQRLKDIKRAAGINEDCNDDVVQISSSGQKAQTSGVWKELLLKPTPTVRRMLIAGVGIHFFEHATGTEAVILYGPRIFKKAGVTARKKLLLATVGVGLTKLVFITLSTFIIDRVGRRKLLLTSIAGMIVALTGLATCLTGRGTLR
;
A
#
# COMPACT_ATOMS: atom_id res chain seq x y z
N MET A 1 4.88 -28.37 -22.16
CA MET A 1 5.17 -29.80 -21.87
C MET A 1 5.26 -30.66 -23.14
N ILE A 2 4.48 -30.40 -24.20
CA ILE A 2 4.60 -31.15 -25.47
C ILE A 2 5.98 -30.98 -26.12
N PHE A 3 6.54 -29.76 -26.14
CA PHE A 3 7.89 -29.47 -26.66
C PHE A 3 9.05 -30.12 -25.88
N ILE A 4 8.86 -30.49 -24.61
CA ILE A 4 9.90 -31.13 -23.78
C ILE A 4 9.98 -32.64 -24.07
N LYS A 5 8.88 -33.24 -24.53
CA LYS A 5 8.80 -34.67 -24.86
C LYS A 5 9.57 -35.00 -26.16
N GLU A 6 9.62 -34.06 -27.11
CA GLU A 6 10.31 -34.23 -28.40
C GLU A 6 11.82 -33.96 -28.33
N GLU A 7 12.31 -33.07 -27.46
CA GLU A 7 13.74 -32.70 -27.40
C GLU A 7 14.61 -33.65 -26.55
N PHE A 8 14.05 -34.44 -25.62
CA PHE A 8 14.84 -35.13 -24.59
C PHE A 8 14.67 -36.66 -24.50
N GLU A 9 13.90 -37.33 -25.37
CA GLU A 9 13.67 -38.80 -25.36
C GLU A 9 13.36 -39.39 -23.96
N VAL A 10 12.60 -38.66 -23.14
CA VAL A 10 12.37 -39.03 -21.74
C VAL A 10 11.17 -39.98 -21.62
N LYS A 11 11.33 -41.12 -20.92
CA LYS A 11 10.25 -42.08 -20.62
C LYS A 11 9.06 -41.40 -19.92
N GLU A 12 7.85 -41.86 -20.21
CA GLU A 12 6.59 -41.28 -19.69
C GLU A 12 6.55 -41.18 -18.15
N THR A 13 7.14 -42.16 -17.46
CA THR A 13 7.29 -42.15 -15.99
C THR A 13 8.20 -41.06 -15.46
N GLN A 14 9.26 -40.70 -16.19
CA GLN A 14 10.17 -39.61 -15.81
C GLN A 14 9.52 -38.23 -16.01
N LEU A 15 8.63 -38.11 -17.01
CA LEU A 15 7.82 -36.89 -17.23
C LEU A 15 6.80 -36.66 -16.10
N GLU A 16 6.14 -37.72 -15.65
CA GLU A 16 5.19 -37.67 -14.51
C GLU A 16 5.91 -37.33 -13.20
N VAL A 17 7.08 -37.93 -12.95
CA VAL A 17 7.91 -37.61 -11.79
C VAL A 17 8.40 -36.17 -11.83
N LEU A 18 8.84 -35.66 -12.99
CA LEU A 18 9.26 -34.27 -13.17
C LEU A 18 8.10 -33.29 -12.95
N ALA A 19 6.90 -33.60 -13.46
CA ALA A 19 5.70 -32.81 -13.25
C ALA A 19 5.29 -32.79 -11.76
N GLY A 20 5.41 -33.93 -11.07
CA GLY A 20 5.19 -34.03 -9.63
C GLY A 20 6.16 -33.16 -8.82
N ILE A 21 7.46 -33.19 -9.16
CA ILE A 21 8.49 -32.35 -8.52
C ILE A 21 8.22 -30.87 -8.79
N LEU A 22 7.87 -30.51 -10.02
CA LEU A 22 7.57 -29.13 -10.40
C LEU A 22 6.35 -28.58 -9.64
N ASN A 23 5.29 -29.38 -9.49
CA ASN A 23 4.11 -29.01 -8.71
C ASN A 23 4.42 -28.88 -7.22
N LEU A 24 5.28 -29.75 -6.66
CA LEU A 24 5.71 -29.65 -5.26
C LEU A 24 6.56 -28.39 -5.03
N CYS A 25 7.50 -28.08 -5.92
CA CYS A 25 8.27 -26.85 -5.89
C CYS A 25 7.40 -25.60 -6.08
N ALA A 26 6.38 -25.67 -6.95
CA ALA A 26 5.42 -24.58 -7.15
C ALA A 26 4.54 -24.36 -5.91
N LEU A 27 4.16 -25.42 -5.20
CA LEU A 27 3.40 -25.34 -3.95
C LEU A 27 4.21 -24.66 -2.83
N VAL A 28 5.47 -25.09 -2.64
CA VAL A 28 6.39 -24.47 -1.69
C VAL A 28 6.68 -23.02 -2.08
N GLY A 29 6.90 -22.76 -3.38
CA GLY A 29 7.07 -21.43 -3.93
C GLY A 29 5.86 -20.53 -3.69
N SER A 30 4.65 -21.05 -3.85
CA SER A 30 3.39 -20.33 -3.60
C SER A 30 3.16 -20.05 -2.12
N LEU A 31 3.49 -20.99 -1.22
CA LEU A 31 3.39 -20.79 0.23
C LEU A 31 4.42 -19.76 0.74
N CYS A 32 5.66 -19.85 0.25
CA CYS A 32 6.69 -18.87 0.55
C CYS A 32 6.32 -17.50 -0.01
N ALA A 33 5.82 -17.43 -1.25
CA ALA A 33 5.31 -16.21 -1.85
C ALA A 33 4.15 -15.62 -1.05
N GLY A 34 3.21 -16.46 -0.59
CA GLY A 34 2.09 -16.07 0.27
C GLY A 34 2.57 -15.46 1.58
N ARG A 35 3.46 -16.15 2.30
CA ARG A 35 4.09 -15.62 3.54
C ARG A 35 4.79 -14.29 3.29
N THR A 36 5.62 -14.19 2.26
CA THR A 36 6.31 -12.93 1.94
C THR A 36 5.35 -11.81 1.56
N SER A 37 4.27 -12.13 0.84
CA SER A 37 3.22 -11.19 0.47
C SER A 37 2.48 -10.67 1.70
N ASP A 38 2.19 -11.54 2.67
CA ASP A 38 1.57 -11.12 3.92
C ASP A 38 2.46 -10.13 4.67
N TYR A 39 3.76 -10.42 4.82
CA TYR A 39 4.70 -9.51 5.49
C TYR A 39 4.81 -8.16 4.78
N ILE A 40 4.89 -8.16 3.45
CA ILE A 40 4.97 -6.94 2.65
C ILE A 40 3.65 -6.15 2.74
N GLY A 41 2.51 -6.83 2.69
CA GLY A 41 1.18 -6.22 2.83
C GLY A 41 0.98 -5.58 4.20
N PHE A 42 1.36 -6.27 5.29
CA PHE A 42 1.33 -5.70 6.63
C PHE A 42 2.27 -4.49 6.75
N ALA A 43 3.46 -4.55 6.16
CA ALA A 43 4.40 -3.42 6.18
C ALA A 43 3.82 -2.16 5.52
N LEU A 44 3.11 -2.32 4.40
CA LEU A 44 2.46 -1.20 3.69
C LEU A 44 1.31 -0.58 4.50
N MET A 45 0.62 -1.37 5.33
CA MET A 45 -0.49 -0.88 6.14
C MET A 45 -0.07 -0.17 7.43
N ILE A 46 1.15 -0.41 7.93
CA ILE A 46 1.62 0.21 9.18
C ILE A 46 1.66 1.74 9.07
N ALA A 47 2.23 2.28 7.99
CA ALA A 47 2.37 3.72 7.81
C ALA A 47 1.02 4.49 7.80
N PRO A 48 0.02 4.12 6.99
CA PRO A 48 -1.28 4.80 7.00
C PRO A 48 -2.06 4.58 8.30
N VAL A 49 -1.95 3.40 8.94
CA VAL A 49 -2.57 3.15 10.26
C VAL A 49 -1.96 4.04 11.32
N TYR A 50 -0.63 4.08 11.39
CA TYR A 50 0.08 4.95 12.33
C TYR A 50 -0.28 6.43 12.11
N ALA A 51 -0.29 6.90 10.85
CA ALA A 51 -0.68 8.27 10.53
C ALA A 51 -2.13 8.58 10.94
N ALA A 52 -3.05 7.62 10.82
CA ALA A 52 -4.44 7.78 11.26
C ALA A 52 -4.58 7.81 12.79
N GLU A 53 -3.73 7.09 13.51
CA GLU A 53 -3.74 7.02 14.98
C GLU A 53 -3.13 8.26 15.64
N ILE A 54 -2.12 8.87 15.02
CA ILE A 54 -1.47 10.07 15.52
C ILE A 54 -2.20 11.36 15.09
N SER A 55 -2.97 11.33 14.01
CA SER A 55 -3.58 12.56 13.49
C SER A 55 -4.77 13.10 14.29
N SER A 56 -4.79 14.43 14.49
CA SER A 56 -5.97 15.20 14.94
C SER A 56 -7.17 15.00 13.99
N PRO A 57 -8.44 15.03 14.44
CA PRO A 57 -9.58 14.81 13.55
C PRO A 57 -9.66 15.87 12.44
N LYS A 58 -9.12 17.07 12.70
CA LYS A 58 -9.08 18.21 11.77
C LYS A 58 -8.13 18.00 10.59
N THR A 59 -6.99 17.32 10.81
CA THR A 59 -5.92 17.12 9.82
C THR A 59 -5.74 15.66 9.41
N ARG A 60 -6.66 14.79 9.85
CA ARG A 60 -6.59 13.34 9.62
C ARG A 60 -6.53 12.97 8.15
N GLY A 61 -7.31 13.61 7.28
CA GLY A 61 -7.27 13.31 5.85
C GLY A 61 -5.90 13.63 5.24
N PHE A 62 -5.41 14.85 5.45
CA PHE A 62 -4.06 15.24 5.04
C PHE A 62 -2.97 14.28 5.55
N LEU A 63 -2.86 14.08 6.87
CA LEU A 63 -1.83 13.23 7.48
C LEU A 63 -1.93 11.77 7.03
N SER A 64 -3.14 11.23 6.90
CA SER A 64 -3.34 9.85 6.41
C SER A 64 -2.93 9.64 4.95
N SER A 65 -2.80 10.71 4.16
CA SER A 65 -2.42 10.65 2.75
C SER A 65 -0.94 10.89 2.49
N LEU A 66 -0.17 11.34 3.49
CA LEU A 66 1.28 11.54 3.38
C LEU A 66 2.05 10.28 2.96
N PRO A 67 1.73 9.07 3.46
CA PRO A 67 2.39 7.86 2.99
C PRO A 67 2.24 7.64 1.48
N GLU A 68 1.08 7.98 0.90
CA GLU A 68 0.81 7.83 -0.54
C GLU A 68 1.58 8.85 -1.40
N ILE A 69 1.75 10.07 -0.89
CA ILE A 69 2.66 11.05 -1.49
C ILE A 69 4.09 10.49 -1.49
N GLY A 70 4.53 9.90 -0.38
CA GLY A 70 5.84 9.25 -0.27
C GLY A 70 6.06 8.14 -1.30
N ILE A 71 5.07 7.26 -1.48
CA ILE A 71 5.08 6.20 -2.51
C ILE A 71 5.21 6.83 -3.90
N SER A 72 4.47 7.90 -4.18
CA SER A 72 4.50 8.60 -5.47
C SER A 72 5.84 9.29 -5.76
N ILE A 73 6.46 9.89 -4.74
CA ILE A 73 7.82 10.44 -4.83
C ILE A 73 8.81 9.31 -5.13
N GLY A 74 8.68 8.16 -4.46
CA GLY A 74 9.52 6.98 -4.70
C GLY A 74 9.43 6.48 -6.15
N ILE A 75 8.22 6.39 -6.71
CA ILE A 75 8.00 6.01 -8.11
C ILE A 75 8.66 7.02 -9.06
N LEU A 76 8.48 8.32 -8.81
CA LEU A 76 9.09 9.38 -9.63
C LEU A 76 10.62 9.32 -9.58
N LEU A 77 11.21 9.19 -8.40
CA LEU A 77 12.66 9.02 -8.22
C LEU A 77 13.16 7.75 -8.93
N GLY A 78 12.38 6.67 -8.90
CA GLY A 78 12.66 5.45 -9.66
C GLY A 78 12.72 5.70 -11.17
N TYR A 79 11.76 6.43 -11.73
CA TYR A 79 11.78 6.80 -13.16
C TYR A 79 12.92 7.75 -13.52
N ILE A 80 13.22 8.73 -12.67
CA ILE A 80 14.34 9.66 -12.86
C ILE A 80 15.66 8.89 -12.84
N SER A 81 15.85 8.01 -11.86
CA SER A 81 17.00 7.10 -11.78
C SER A 81 17.08 6.24 -13.05
N ASN A 82 15.98 5.61 -13.46
CA ASN A 82 15.97 4.80 -14.67
C ASN A 82 16.41 5.60 -15.91
N ASN A 83 15.96 6.86 -16.04
CA ASN A 83 16.37 7.75 -17.13
C ASN A 83 17.85 8.19 -17.05
N LEU A 84 18.35 8.49 -15.86
CA LEU A 84 19.76 8.87 -15.61
C LEU A 84 20.71 7.72 -15.93
N PHE A 85 20.41 6.52 -15.43
CA PHE A 85 21.27 5.33 -15.56
C PHE A 85 21.07 4.58 -16.88
N ALA A 86 20.10 4.95 -17.71
CA ALA A 86 19.86 4.32 -19.02
C ALA A 86 21.02 4.44 -20.02
N LYS A 87 21.96 5.37 -19.80
CA LYS A 87 23.15 5.56 -20.65
C LYS A 87 24.34 4.69 -20.21
N LEU A 88 24.29 4.06 -19.04
CA LEU A 88 25.39 3.25 -18.51
C LEU A 88 25.35 1.81 -19.04
N THR A 89 26.51 1.14 -19.02
CA THR A 89 26.66 -0.25 -19.43
C THR A 89 25.73 -1.17 -18.66
N LEU A 90 25.16 -2.18 -19.33
CA LEU A 90 24.15 -3.10 -18.79
C LEU A 90 24.55 -3.73 -17.44
N LYS A 91 25.85 -3.99 -17.21
CA LYS A 91 26.36 -4.55 -15.95
C LYS A 91 26.26 -3.60 -14.75
N LEU A 92 26.41 -2.30 -14.96
CA LEU A 92 26.44 -1.31 -13.87
C LEU A 92 25.08 -0.62 -13.68
N GLY A 93 24.30 -0.45 -14.75
CA GLY A 93 23.03 0.29 -14.71
C GLY A 93 22.03 -0.23 -13.67
N TRP A 94 21.70 -1.53 -13.69
CA TRP A 94 20.71 -2.10 -12.76
C TRP A 94 21.20 -2.10 -11.31
N ARG A 95 22.53 -2.27 -11.09
CA ARG A 95 23.13 -2.24 -9.75
C ARG A 95 23.01 -0.86 -9.13
N MET A 96 23.31 0.19 -9.90
CA MET A 96 23.18 1.57 -9.44
C MET A 96 21.71 1.97 -9.21
N MET A 97 20.78 1.48 -10.04
CA MET A 97 19.34 1.69 -9.83
C MET A 97 18.87 1.12 -8.49
N LEU A 98 19.31 -0.08 -8.12
CA LEU A 98 19.02 -0.66 -6.80
C LEU A 98 19.77 0.05 -5.67
N GLY A 99 21.03 0.42 -5.89
CA GLY A 99 21.86 1.10 -4.90
C GLY A 99 21.30 2.47 -4.48
N ILE A 100 20.75 3.23 -5.41
CA ILE A 100 20.12 4.53 -5.10
C ILE A 100 18.86 4.36 -4.27
N ALA A 101 18.09 3.30 -4.48
CA ALA A 101 16.92 3.01 -3.66
C ALA A 101 17.28 2.73 -2.19
N ALA A 102 18.50 2.29 -1.91
CA ALA A 102 18.96 2.07 -0.53
C ALA A 102 19.09 3.39 0.27
N ILE A 103 19.34 4.52 -0.39
CA ILE A 103 19.50 5.83 0.26
C ILE A 103 18.22 6.25 1.02
N PRO A 104 17.03 6.37 0.38
CA PRO A 104 15.80 6.72 1.08
C PRO A 104 15.39 5.64 2.09
N SER A 105 15.68 4.35 1.84
CA SER A 105 15.42 3.28 2.82
C SER A 105 16.26 3.42 4.08
N LEU A 106 17.55 3.74 3.98
CA LEU A 106 18.42 4.00 5.12
C LEU A 106 17.98 5.27 5.87
N MET A 107 17.62 6.33 5.15
CA MET A 107 17.10 7.55 5.74
C MET A 107 15.82 7.28 6.54
N LEU A 108 14.91 6.46 6.01
CA LEU A 108 13.69 6.04 6.70
C LEU A 108 14.02 5.18 7.94
N ALA A 109 14.95 4.24 7.82
CA ALA A 109 15.37 3.39 8.94
C ALA A 109 15.92 4.23 10.11
N ILE A 110 16.75 5.24 9.81
CA ILE A 110 17.24 6.19 10.81
C ILE A 110 16.09 7.03 11.38
N GLY A 111 15.13 7.43 10.56
CA GLY A 111 13.94 8.18 10.98
C GLY A 111 13.08 7.41 11.98
N ILE A 112 12.86 6.11 11.73
CA ILE A 112 12.06 5.23 12.59
C ILE A 112 12.66 5.13 14.00
N LEU A 113 14.00 5.17 14.15
CA LEU A 113 14.65 5.12 15.47
C LEU A 113 14.28 6.29 16.40
N LYS A 114 13.83 7.43 15.84
CA LYS A 114 13.40 8.61 16.61
C LYS A 114 11.88 8.76 16.71
N MET A 115 11.13 7.86 16.07
CA MET A 115 9.69 7.96 15.95
C MET A 115 9.02 7.47 17.25
N PRO A 116 8.06 8.22 17.82
CA PRO A 116 7.33 7.75 18.99
C PRO A 116 6.44 6.56 18.64
N GLU A 117 6.18 5.69 19.61
CA GLU A 117 5.22 4.60 19.45
C GLU A 117 3.77 5.12 19.38
N SER A 118 2.88 4.37 18.72
CA SER A 118 1.46 4.73 18.68
C SER A 118 0.84 4.76 20.10
N PRO A 119 0.16 5.84 20.52
CA PRO A 119 -0.50 5.91 21.81
C PRO A 119 -1.52 4.79 22.02
N ARG A 120 -2.21 4.37 20.94
CA ARG A 120 -3.21 3.31 21.00
C ARG A 120 -2.57 1.96 21.27
N TRP A 121 -1.45 1.68 20.61
CA TRP A 121 -0.69 0.45 20.83
C TRP A 121 -0.12 0.37 22.26
N LEU A 122 0.39 1.49 22.79
CA LEU A 122 0.89 1.57 24.17
C LEU A 122 -0.20 1.28 25.20
N ILE A 123 -1.41 1.83 25.02
CA ILE A 123 -2.56 1.53 25.90
C ILE A 123 -2.97 0.06 25.80
N MET A 124 -2.99 -0.50 24.59
CA MET A 124 -3.25 -1.95 24.40
C MET A 124 -2.17 -2.84 25.02
N LYS A 125 -0.98 -2.32 25.29
CA LYS A 125 0.11 -2.99 26.03
C LYS A 125 0.12 -2.67 27.52
N GLY A 126 -0.81 -1.84 28.00
CA GLY A 126 -0.94 -1.47 29.40
C GLY A 126 -0.03 -0.33 29.83
N ARG A 127 0.77 0.27 28.93
CA ARG A 127 1.71 1.37 29.22
C ARG A 127 1.00 2.73 29.08
N ILE A 128 0.10 3.05 30.02
CA ILE A 128 -0.76 4.23 29.95
C ILE A 128 0.05 5.53 30.17
N GLY A 129 1.03 5.51 31.07
CA GLY A 129 1.83 6.71 31.38
C GLY A 129 2.62 7.22 30.17
N GLU A 130 3.18 6.32 29.36
CA GLU A 130 3.88 6.67 28.12
C GLU A 130 2.92 7.13 27.02
N ALA A 131 1.78 6.45 26.88
CA ALA A 131 0.75 6.84 25.92
C ALA A 131 0.27 8.27 26.19
N LYS A 132 0.08 8.64 27.47
CA LYS A 132 -0.29 9.99 27.90
C LYS A 132 0.76 11.02 27.51
N LYS A 133 2.05 10.74 27.77
CA LYS A 133 3.17 11.62 27.36
C LYS A 133 3.23 11.85 25.86
N ILE A 134 2.99 10.82 25.05
CA ILE A 134 2.99 10.95 23.58
C ILE A 134 1.74 11.70 23.12
N MET A 135 0.56 11.43 23.71
CA MET A 135 -0.69 12.10 23.33
C MET A 135 -0.61 13.61 23.51
N TYR A 136 -0.01 14.08 24.60
CA TYR A 136 0.21 15.52 24.84
C TYR A 136 1.26 16.16 23.94
N LYS A 137 2.17 15.37 23.33
CA LYS A 137 3.10 15.89 22.32
C LYS A 137 2.47 15.98 20.93
N VAL A 138 1.43 15.18 20.69
CA VAL A 138 0.80 14.99 19.39
C VAL A 138 -0.44 15.88 19.23
N CYS A 139 -1.19 16.09 20.31
CA CYS A 139 -2.38 16.96 20.30
C CYS A 139 -2.01 18.38 20.68
N ASP A 140 -2.57 19.36 19.97
CA ASP A 140 -2.38 20.79 20.28
C ASP A 140 -3.14 21.20 21.56
N ASP A 141 -4.31 20.59 21.80
CA ASP A 141 -5.18 20.88 22.94
C ASP A 141 -5.11 19.77 24.01
N GLU A 142 -4.94 20.16 25.27
CA GLU A 142 -4.86 19.21 26.40
C GLU A 142 -6.19 18.47 26.62
N GLU A 143 -7.32 19.15 26.41
CA GLU A 143 -8.66 18.55 26.49
C GLU A 143 -8.89 17.51 25.40
N GLU A 144 -8.44 17.77 24.16
CA GLU A 144 -8.52 16.80 23.05
C GLU A 144 -7.70 15.55 23.37
N ALA A 145 -6.50 15.72 23.95
CA ALA A 145 -5.65 14.61 24.37
C ALA A 145 -6.34 13.74 25.44
N GLN A 146 -6.97 14.37 26.45
CA GLN A 146 -7.69 13.65 27.50
C GLN A 146 -8.91 12.89 26.96
N GLN A 147 -9.71 13.53 26.10
CA GLN A 147 -10.87 12.90 25.46
C GLN A 147 -10.46 11.64 24.70
N ARG A 148 -9.39 11.72 23.91
CA ARG A 148 -8.86 10.59 23.14
C ARG A 148 -8.32 9.46 24.01
N LEU A 149 -7.62 9.80 25.09
CA LEU A 149 -7.15 8.79 26.04
C LEU A 149 -8.34 8.05 26.66
N LYS A 150 -9.42 8.76 27.03
CA LYS A 150 -10.65 8.13 27.55
C LYS A 150 -11.28 7.20 26.52
N ASP A 151 -11.44 7.65 25.27
CA ASP A 151 -12.01 6.83 24.19
C ASP A 151 -11.20 5.54 23.96
N ILE A 152 -9.87 5.64 23.96
CA ILE A 152 -8.99 4.48 23.76
C ILE A 152 -9.02 3.54 24.97
N LYS A 153 -9.00 4.06 26.21
CA LYS A 153 -9.15 3.24 27.43
C LYS A 153 -10.47 2.48 27.43
N ARG A 154 -11.57 3.16 27.09
CA ARG A 154 -12.90 2.54 26.96
C ARG A 154 -12.91 1.43 25.92
N ALA A 155 -12.31 1.66 24.75
CA ALA A 155 -12.19 0.64 23.71
C ALA A 155 -11.30 -0.55 24.13
N ALA A 156 -10.32 -0.32 25.00
CA ALA A 156 -9.46 -1.35 25.56
C ALA A 156 -10.08 -2.08 26.77
N GLY A 157 -11.26 -1.65 27.26
CA GLY A 157 -11.90 -2.21 28.46
C GLY A 157 -11.22 -1.80 29.77
N ILE A 158 -10.44 -0.72 29.76
CA ILE A 158 -9.75 -0.15 30.92
C ILE A 158 -10.64 0.96 31.51
N ASN A 159 -10.75 1.04 32.84
CA ASN A 159 -11.49 2.09 33.53
C ASN A 159 -10.96 3.48 33.15
N GLU A 160 -11.86 4.43 32.88
CA GLU A 160 -11.53 5.78 32.40
C GLU A 160 -10.65 6.54 33.40
N ASP A 161 -10.95 6.37 34.69
CA ASP A 161 -10.28 7.04 35.83
C ASP A 161 -8.99 6.34 36.30
N CYS A 162 -8.61 5.22 35.69
CA CYS A 162 -7.37 4.54 36.02
C CYS A 162 -6.19 5.42 35.56
N ASN A 163 -5.45 5.99 36.52
CA ASN A 163 -4.27 6.81 36.31
C ASN A 163 -2.95 6.04 36.53
N ASP A 164 -3.03 4.72 36.69
CA ASP A 164 -1.84 3.90 36.84
C ASP A 164 -1.00 3.95 35.56
N ASP A 165 0.31 4.15 35.72
CA ASP A 165 1.23 4.24 34.58
C ASP A 165 1.34 2.91 33.81
N VAL A 166 1.16 1.79 34.52
CA VAL A 166 1.21 0.44 33.96
C VAL A 166 0.05 -0.42 34.49
N VAL A 167 -0.78 -0.94 33.58
CA VAL A 167 -1.88 -1.85 33.89
C VAL A 167 -1.56 -3.24 33.34
N GLN A 168 -1.72 -4.28 34.17
CA GLN A 168 -1.55 -5.66 33.75
C GLN A 168 -2.75 -6.10 32.90
N ILE A 169 -2.60 -6.04 31.58
CA ILE A 169 -3.56 -6.61 30.64
C ILE A 169 -3.28 -8.11 30.59
N SER A 170 -4.22 -8.92 31.06
CA SER A 170 -4.08 -10.37 31.06
C SER A 170 -3.83 -10.87 29.62
N SER A 171 -2.67 -11.47 29.38
CA SER A 171 -2.24 -11.92 28.04
C SER A 171 -3.19 -12.98 27.43
N SER A 172 -3.99 -13.64 28.28
CA SER A 172 -5.10 -14.52 27.89
C SER A 172 -6.22 -13.76 27.16
N GLY A 173 -6.56 -12.54 27.61
CA GLY A 173 -7.54 -11.67 26.97
C GLY A 173 -7.12 -11.21 25.57
N GLN A 174 -5.85 -10.86 25.37
CA GLN A 174 -5.33 -10.39 24.08
C GLN A 174 -5.38 -11.47 22.96
N LYS A 175 -5.09 -12.74 23.30
CA LYS A 175 -5.12 -13.88 22.37
C LYS A 175 -6.54 -14.37 22.11
N ALA A 176 -7.41 -14.35 23.13
CA ALA A 176 -8.83 -14.67 22.98
C ALA A 176 -9.56 -13.60 22.15
N GLN A 177 -9.25 -12.32 22.35
CA GLN A 177 -9.85 -11.20 21.63
C GLN A 177 -9.43 -11.19 20.15
N THR A 178 -8.15 -11.42 19.81
CA THR A 178 -7.73 -11.46 18.39
C THR A 178 -8.27 -12.66 17.63
N SER A 179 -8.26 -13.87 18.20
CA SER A 179 -8.80 -15.07 17.53
C SER A 179 -10.34 -15.08 17.46
N GLY A 180 -11.01 -14.47 18.45
CA GLY A 180 -12.45 -14.23 18.44
C GLY A 180 -12.86 -13.20 17.38
N VAL A 181 -12.10 -12.11 17.24
CA VAL A 181 -12.40 -11.04 16.27
C VAL A 181 -12.44 -11.55 14.83
N TRP A 182 -11.50 -12.38 14.38
CA TRP A 182 -11.54 -12.92 13.02
C TRP A 182 -12.76 -13.82 12.79
N LYS A 183 -13.14 -14.63 13.79
CA LYS A 183 -14.34 -15.48 13.72
C LYS A 183 -15.62 -14.66 13.74
N GLU A 184 -15.70 -13.61 14.57
CA GLU A 184 -16.85 -12.70 14.60
C GLU A 184 -16.98 -11.87 13.32
N LEU A 185 -15.86 -11.37 12.79
CA LEU A 185 -15.81 -10.61 11.55
C LEU A 185 -16.29 -11.43 10.33
N LEU A 186 -15.94 -12.73 10.30
CA LEU A 186 -16.26 -13.62 9.18
C LEU A 186 -17.59 -14.38 9.34
N LEU A 187 -17.91 -14.89 10.54
CA LEU A 187 -19.12 -15.70 10.75
C LEU A 187 -20.36 -14.89 11.14
N LYS A 188 -20.22 -13.80 11.90
CA LYS A 188 -21.38 -13.00 12.37
C LYS A 188 -21.06 -11.50 12.43
N PRO A 189 -20.75 -10.84 11.30
CA PRO A 189 -20.51 -9.41 11.30
C PRO A 189 -21.81 -8.66 11.64
N THR A 190 -21.74 -7.72 12.59
CA THR A 190 -22.83 -6.77 12.86
C THR A 190 -23.15 -5.98 11.58
N PRO A 191 -24.40 -5.52 11.38
CA PRO A 191 -24.81 -4.87 10.12
C PRO A 191 -23.95 -3.66 9.76
N THR A 192 -23.47 -2.92 10.77
CA THR A 192 -22.54 -1.79 10.60
C THR A 192 -21.17 -2.25 10.11
N VAL A 193 -20.57 -3.27 10.76
CA VAL A 193 -19.26 -3.82 10.40
C VAL A 193 -19.30 -4.45 9.01
N ARG A 194 -20.39 -5.16 8.67
CA ARG A 194 -20.60 -5.73 7.33
C ARG A 194 -20.57 -4.65 6.24
N ARG A 195 -21.24 -3.51 6.45
CA ARG A 195 -21.23 -2.39 5.49
C ARG A 195 -19.83 -1.78 5.36
N MET A 196 -19.11 -1.63 6.47
CA MET A 196 -17.72 -1.13 6.46
C MET A 196 -16.78 -2.09 5.72
N LEU A 197 -16.91 -3.40 5.94
CA LEU A 197 -16.12 -4.43 5.26
C LEU A 197 -16.38 -4.45 3.76
N ILE A 198 -17.66 -4.46 3.35
CA ILE A 198 -18.02 -4.44 1.93
C ILE A 198 -17.48 -3.17 1.26
N ALA A 199 -17.62 -2.02 1.91
CA ALA A 199 -17.08 -0.76 1.38
C ALA A 199 -15.55 -0.78 1.30
N GLY A 200 -14.85 -1.20 2.35
CA GLY A 200 -13.38 -1.23 2.39
C GLY A 200 -12.78 -2.21 1.38
N VAL A 201 -13.28 -3.45 1.36
CA VAL A 201 -12.85 -4.48 0.40
C VAL A 201 -13.21 -4.06 -1.02
N GLY A 202 -14.41 -3.52 -1.23
CA GLY A 202 -14.86 -3.04 -2.53
C GLY A 202 -13.98 -1.92 -3.06
N ILE A 203 -13.66 -0.92 -2.23
CA ILE A 203 -12.78 0.20 -2.63
C ILE A 203 -11.40 -0.30 -3.05
N HIS A 204 -10.76 -1.17 -2.27
CA HIS A 204 -9.45 -1.72 -2.64
C HIS A 204 -9.50 -2.61 -3.88
N PHE A 205 -10.56 -3.41 -4.04
CA PHE A 205 -10.74 -4.21 -5.25
C PHE A 205 -10.83 -3.31 -6.49
N PHE A 206 -11.68 -2.28 -6.44
CA PHE A 206 -11.85 -1.36 -7.57
C PHE A 206 -10.59 -0.53 -7.84
N GLU A 207 -9.87 -0.12 -6.79
CA GLU A 207 -8.58 0.56 -6.89
C GLU A 207 -7.59 -0.26 -7.75
N HIS A 208 -7.40 -1.56 -7.44
CA HIS A 208 -6.54 -2.43 -8.24
C HIS A 208 -7.11 -2.77 -9.62
N ALA A 209 -8.44 -2.96 -9.72
CA ALA A 209 -9.12 -3.27 -10.97
C ALA A 209 -9.00 -2.15 -12.02
N THR A 210 -8.74 -0.91 -11.60
CA THR A 210 -8.44 0.20 -12.53
C THR A 210 -7.21 -0.06 -13.41
N GLY A 211 -6.32 -0.97 -13.01
CA GLY A 211 -5.11 -1.29 -13.76
C GLY A 211 -4.00 -0.23 -13.66
N THR A 212 -4.13 0.74 -12.75
CA THR A 212 -3.13 1.81 -12.55
C THR A 212 -1.73 1.25 -12.31
N GLU A 213 -1.60 0.20 -11.50
CA GLU A 213 -0.32 -0.48 -11.24
C GLU A 213 0.28 -1.12 -12.51
N ALA A 214 -0.56 -1.65 -13.41
CA ALA A 214 -0.10 -2.19 -14.68
C ALA A 214 0.44 -1.08 -15.60
N VAL A 215 -0.17 0.11 -15.59
CA VAL A 215 0.30 1.28 -16.34
C VAL A 215 1.66 1.75 -15.84
N ILE A 216 1.86 1.78 -14.51
CA ILE A 216 3.13 2.15 -13.88
C ILE A 216 4.21 1.11 -14.23
N LEU A 217 3.93 -0.18 -14.00
CA LEU A 217 4.90 -1.26 -14.21
C LEU A 217 5.28 -1.47 -15.69
N TYR A 218 4.30 -1.41 -16.59
CA TYR A 218 4.48 -1.69 -18.02
C TYR A 218 4.49 -0.43 -18.89
N GLY A 219 4.58 0.76 -18.30
CA GLY A 219 4.57 2.05 -18.99
C GLY A 219 5.43 2.11 -20.25
N PRO A 220 6.73 1.75 -20.21
CA PRO A 220 7.58 1.76 -21.41
C PRO A 220 7.08 0.85 -22.53
N ARG A 221 6.49 -0.30 -22.20
CA ARG A 221 5.93 -1.23 -23.20
C ARG A 221 4.65 -0.68 -23.82
N ILE A 222 3.80 -0.03 -23.02
CA ILE A 222 2.58 0.62 -23.47
C ILE A 222 2.91 1.75 -24.45
N PHE A 223 3.83 2.65 -24.08
CA PHE A 223 4.26 3.74 -24.97
C PHE A 223 4.95 3.24 -26.24
N LYS A 224 5.70 2.13 -26.16
CA LYS A 224 6.33 1.51 -27.33
C LYS A 224 5.27 0.97 -28.29
N LYS A 225 4.25 0.28 -27.77
CA LYS A 225 3.10 -0.20 -28.57
C LYS A 225 2.29 0.95 -29.17
N ALA A 226 2.21 2.09 -28.48
CA ALA A 226 1.56 3.30 -28.97
C ALA A 226 2.33 4.04 -30.09
N GLY A 227 3.53 3.57 -30.46
CA GLY A 227 4.31 4.13 -31.58
C GLY A 227 5.51 5.00 -31.17
N VAL A 228 5.81 5.14 -29.87
CA VAL A 228 7.02 5.85 -29.41
C VAL A 228 8.23 4.92 -29.55
N THR A 229 8.98 5.05 -30.64
CA THR A 229 10.11 4.14 -30.96
C THR A 229 11.42 4.52 -30.28
N ALA A 230 11.65 5.80 -29.97
CA ALA A 230 12.90 6.27 -29.39
C ALA A 230 13.00 5.96 -27.88
N ARG A 231 14.04 5.22 -27.47
CA ARG A 231 14.29 4.84 -26.06
C ARG A 231 14.30 6.03 -25.10
N LYS A 232 14.92 7.16 -25.49
CA LYS A 232 14.93 8.39 -24.68
C LYS A 232 13.52 8.95 -24.48
N LYS A 233 12.68 8.94 -25.52
CA LYS A 233 11.28 9.42 -25.45
C LYS A 233 10.42 8.51 -24.58
N LEU A 234 10.64 7.18 -24.63
CA LEU A 234 9.96 6.21 -23.77
C LEU A 234 10.23 6.46 -22.28
N LEU A 235 11.50 6.65 -21.91
CA LEU A 235 11.90 6.90 -20.52
C LEU A 235 11.40 8.26 -20.03
N LEU A 236 11.48 9.28 -20.88
CA LEU A 236 10.94 10.61 -20.57
C LEU A 236 9.41 10.58 -20.38
N ALA A 237 8.69 9.80 -21.19
CA ALA A 237 7.24 9.61 -21.05
C ALA A 237 6.89 8.98 -19.70
N THR A 238 7.65 7.98 -19.23
CA THR A 238 7.43 7.40 -17.89
C THR A 238 7.72 8.37 -16.75
N VAL A 239 8.74 9.23 -16.88
CA VAL A 239 8.97 10.31 -15.91
C VAL A 239 7.78 11.27 -15.88
N GLY A 240 7.22 11.61 -17.05
CA GLY A 240 6.00 12.41 -17.18
C GLY A 240 4.82 11.78 -16.43
N VAL A 241 4.58 10.49 -16.59
CA VAL A 241 3.54 9.76 -15.83
C VAL A 241 3.75 9.86 -14.32
N GLY A 242 4.98 9.66 -13.84
CA GLY A 242 5.30 9.80 -12.42
C GLY A 242 5.07 11.22 -11.89
N LEU A 243 5.44 12.23 -12.66
CA LEU A 243 5.25 13.64 -12.30
C LEU A 243 3.76 13.99 -12.24
N THR A 244 2.98 13.57 -13.24
CA THR A 244 1.53 13.74 -13.25
C THR A 244 0.90 13.07 -12.03
N LYS A 245 1.28 11.82 -11.72
CA LYS A 245 0.82 11.12 -10.50
C LYS A 245 1.09 11.93 -9.24
N LEU A 246 2.31 12.44 -9.07
CA LEU A 246 2.69 13.22 -7.89
C LEU A 246 1.91 14.54 -7.76
N VAL A 247 1.72 15.26 -8.87
CA VAL A 247 0.96 16.52 -8.88
C VAL A 247 -0.50 16.27 -8.50
N PHE A 248 -1.14 15.28 -9.12
CA PHE A 248 -2.56 14.99 -8.85
C PHE A 248 -2.79 14.44 -7.45
N ILE A 249 -1.90 13.61 -6.92
CA ILE A 249 -2.01 13.11 -5.53
C ILE A 249 -1.82 14.25 -4.54
N THR A 250 -0.81 15.10 -4.72
CA THR A 250 -0.60 16.28 -3.86
C THR A 250 -1.83 17.19 -3.89
N LEU A 251 -2.38 17.48 -5.08
CA LEU A 251 -3.59 18.27 -5.22
C LEU A 251 -4.80 17.62 -4.53
N SER A 252 -4.98 16.32 -4.73
CA SER A 252 -6.03 15.52 -4.08
C SER A 252 -5.93 15.58 -2.55
N THR A 253 -4.72 15.48 -2.00
CA THR A 253 -4.45 15.57 -0.57
C THR A 253 -4.88 16.91 0.04
N PHE A 254 -4.70 18.04 -0.65
CA PHE A 254 -5.18 19.33 -0.14
C PHE A 254 -6.70 19.49 -0.26
N ILE A 255 -7.32 18.86 -1.27
CA ILE A 255 -8.75 18.97 -1.55
C ILE A 255 -9.58 18.05 -0.63
N ILE A 256 -9.01 16.92 -0.17
CA ILE A 256 -9.74 15.86 0.53
C ILE A 256 -10.47 16.36 1.79
N ASP A 257 -9.82 17.25 2.55
CA ASP A 257 -10.36 17.78 3.81
C ASP A 257 -11.41 18.88 3.58
N ARG A 258 -11.43 19.50 2.39
CA ARG A 258 -12.39 20.55 2.01
C ARG A 258 -13.64 20.01 1.32
N VAL A 259 -13.47 19.11 0.36
CA VAL A 259 -14.56 18.61 -0.50
C VAL A 259 -15.19 17.32 0.05
N GLY A 260 -14.42 16.57 0.84
CA GLY A 260 -14.83 15.29 1.40
C GLY A 260 -14.59 14.10 0.48
N ARG A 261 -14.37 12.93 1.09
CA ARG A 261 -13.88 11.71 0.43
C ARG A 261 -14.83 11.14 -0.64
N ARG A 262 -16.14 11.10 -0.36
CA ARG A 262 -17.13 10.48 -1.28
C ARG A 262 -17.26 11.25 -2.59
N LYS A 263 -17.29 12.58 -2.53
CA LYS A 263 -17.40 13.44 -3.71
C LYS A 263 -16.16 13.29 -4.59
N LEU A 264 -14.98 13.31 -3.98
CA LEU A 264 -13.70 13.14 -4.66
C LEU A 264 -13.59 11.79 -5.39
N LEU A 265 -14.01 10.71 -4.74
CA LEU A 265 -14.06 9.37 -5.35
C LEU A 265 -15.01 9.32 -6.56
N LEU A 266 -16.23 9.85 -6.44
CA LEU A 266 -17.20 9.85 -7.54
C LEU A 266 -16.72 10.68 -8.74
N THR A 267 -16.11 11.85 -8.49
CA THR A 267 -15.53 12.67 -9.56
C THR A 267 -14.35 11.99 -10.25
N SER A 268 -13.53 11.25 -9.51
CA SER A 268 -12.40 10.50 -10.06
C SER A 268 -12.88 9.35 -10.97
N ILE A 269 -13.90 8.60 -10.54
CA ILE A 269 -14.49 7.53 -11.35
C ILE A 269 -15.05 8.08 -12.67
N ALA A 270 -15.79 9.20 -12.62
CA ALA A 270 -16.31 9.84 -13.82
C ALA A 270 -15.19 10.26 -14.78
N GLY A 271 -14.12 10.89 -14.27
CA GLY A 271 -12.96 11.26 -15.08
C GLY A 271 -12.25 10.06 -15.71
N MET A 272 -12.12 8.95 -14.96
CA MET A 272 -11.51 7.72 -15.45
C MET A 272 -12.32 7.07 -16.56
N ILE A 273 -13.66 7.05 -16.46
CA ILE A 273 -14.55 6.54 -17.51
C ILE A 273 -14.35 7.33 -18.80
N VAL A 274 -14.33 8.66 -18.72
CA VAL A 274 -14.15 9.53 -19.89
C VAL A 274 -12.77 9.29 -20.52
N ALA A 275 -11.71 9.23 -19.71
CA ALA A 275 -10.34 9.03 -20.20
C ALA A 275 -10.15 7.66 -20.87
N LEU A 276 -10.65 6.59 -20.24
CA LEU A 276 -10.54 5.23 -20.79
C LEU A 276 -11.38 5.05 -22.06
N THR A 277 -12.58 5.64 -22.10
CA THR A 277 -13.41 5.62 -23.31
C THR A 277 -12.72 6.37 -24.46
N GLY A 278 -12.13 7.54 -24.19
CA GLY A 278 -11.35 8.28 -25.18
C GLY A 278 -10.11 7.53 -25.68
N LEU A 279 -9.43 6.81 -24.79
CA LEU A 279 -8.31 5.93 -25.16
C LEU A 279 -8.79 4.78 -26.06
N ALA A 280 -9.89 4.13 -25.70
CA ALA A 280 -10.46 3.01 -26.45
C ALA A 280 -10.90 3.43 -27.87
N THR A 281 -11.58 4.58 -28.01
CA THR A 281 -12.00 5.10 -29.32
C THR A 281 -10.80 5.51 -30.17
N CYS A 282 -9.80 6.17 -29.59
CA CYS A 282 -8.59 6.57 -30.30
C CYS A 282 -7.77 5.36 -30.80
N LEU A 283 -7.64 4.32 -29.98
CA LEU A 283 -6.95 3.08 -30.38
C LEU A 283 -7.72 2.31 -31.45
N THR A 284 -9.05 2.25 -31.33
CA THR A 284 -9.90 1.58 -32.34
C THR A 284 -9.81 2.30 -33.68
N GLY A 285 -9.95 3.64 -33.70
CA GLY A 285 -9.84 4.42 -34.93
C GLY A 285 -8.49 4.32 -35.63
N ARG A 286 -7.40 4.11 -34.89
CA ARG A 286 -6.07 3.83 -35.46
C ARG A 286 -5.90 2.40 -35.99
N GLY A 287 -6.65 1.44 -35.42
CA GLY A 287 -6.67 0.05 -35.88
C GLY A 287 -7.43 -0.12 -37.20
N THR A 288 -8.43 0.71 -37.48
CA THR A 288 -9.20 0.68 -38.74
C THR A 288 -8.51 1.38 -39.91
N LEU A 289 -7.48 2.21 -39.65
CA LEU A 289 -6.73 2.99 -40.64
C LEU A 289 -5.39 2.32 -41.07
N ARG A 290 -5.17 1.06 -40.68
CA ARG A 290 -4.02 0.23 -41.07
C ARG A 290 -4.52 -1.06 -41.71
#